data_AF-A0A6J7A779-F1
#
_entry.id   AF-A0A6J7A779-F1
#
_cell.length_a   1.000
_cell.length_b   1.000
_cell.length_c   1.000
_cell.angle_alpha   90.00
_cell.angle_beta   90.00
_cell.angle_gamma   90.00
#
_symmetry.space_group_name_H-M   'P 1'
#
loop_
_entity.id
_entity.type
_entity.pdbx_description
1 polymer ?
#
loop_
_entity_poly.entity_id
_entity_poly.type
_entity_poly.pdbx_seq_one_letter_code
_entity_poly.pdbx_strand_id
1 'polypeptide(L)' 'MRRKVYTAAVGRLTDANGAIAIAASALFVQVPIEHFMKFGNKEQIDIAIADRASGGPSWRTGGHEVEVNP' A
#
# COMPACT_ATOMS: atom_id res chain seq x y z
N MET A 1 -10.69 -5.73 -17.82
CA MET A 1 -10.30 -5.43 -16.42
C MET A 1 -9.15 -4.44 -16.43
N ARG A 2 -9.24 -3.32 -15.69
CA ARG A 2 -8.23 -2.25 -15.67
C ARG A 2 -7.24 -2.53 -14.53
N ARG A 3 -6.03 -3.04 -14.86
CA ARG A 3 -4.99 -3.39 -13.86
C ARG A 3 -4.30 -2.19 -13.24
N LYS A 4 -4.43 -1.00 -13.83
CA LYS A 4 -3.72 0.20 -13.41
C LYS A 4 -4.69 1.14 -12.71
N VAL A 5 -4.33 1.58 -11.51
CA VAL A 5 -5.04 2.59 -10.73
C VAL A 5 -4.12 3.79 -10.62
N TYR A 6 -4.53 4.92 -11.19
CA TYR A 6 -3.78 6.16 -11.17
C TYR A 6 -4.38 7.07 -10.11
N THR A 7 -3.55 7.69 -9.29
CA THR A 7 -3.98 8.68 -8.32
C THR A 7 -3.04 9.88 -8.33
N ALA A 8 -3.58 11.04 -7.97
CA ALA A 8 -2.82 12.26 -7.76
C ALA A 8 -3.42 12.99 -6.57
N ALA A 9 -2.55 13.63 -5.79
CA ALA A 9 -2.94 14.38 -4.60
C ALA A 9 -2.12 15.68 -4.51
N VAL A 10 -2.74 16.72 -3.97
CA VAL A 10 -2.12 18.01 -3.70
C VAL A 10 -2.39 18.38 -2.25
N GLY A 11 -1.32 18.52 -1.47
CA GLY A 11 -1.37 19.05 -0.11
C GLY A 11 -1.12 20.56 -0.12
N ARG A 12 -2.00 21.31 0.55
CA ARG A 12 -1.93 22.78 0.64
C ARG A 12 -1.70 23.23 2.07
N LEU A 13 -1.02 24.36 2.23
CA LEU A 13 -0.75 24.98 3.52
C LEU A 13 -1.98 25.72 4.03
N THR A 14 -2.25 25.60 5.33
CA THR A 14 -3.24 26.35 6.12
C THR A 14 -4.71 26.08 5.77
N ASP A 15 -5.09 26.03 4.49
CA ASP A 15 -6.45 25.78 4.04
C ASP A 15 -6.51 25.14 2.64
N ALA A 16 -7.71 24.75 2.21
CA ALA A 16 -7.95 24.04 0.95
C ALA A 16 -7.66 24.85 -0.33
N ASN A 17 -7.55 26.18 -0.23
CA ASN A 17 -7.19 27.09 -1.31
C ASN A 17 -5.79 27.71 -1.14
N GLY A 18 -5.11 27.43 -0.02
CA GLY A 18 -3.79 27.95 0.30
C GLY A 18 -2.70 27.49 -0.66
N ALA A 19 -1.47 27.98 -0.45
CA ALA A 19 -0.34 27.65 -1.30
C ALA A 19 -0.07 26.14 -1.32
N ILE A 20 0.29 25.61 -2.50
CA ILE A 20 0.64 24.20 -2.64
C ILE A 20 1.94 23.95 -1.89
N ALA A 21 1.91 23.03 -0.93
CA ALA A 21 3.09 22.56 -0.21
C ALA A 21 3.70 21.34 -0.91
N ILE A 22 2.84 20.40 -1.33
CA ILE A 22 3.24 19.15 -1.96
C ILE A 22 2.25 18.77 -3.07
N ALA A 23 2.78 18.20 -4.15
CA ALA A 23 2.00 17.53 -5.17
C ALA A 23 2.62 16.17 -5.44
N ALA A 24 1.79 15.14 -5.48
CA ALA A 24 2.22 13.76 -5.67
C ALA A 24 1.32 13.05 -6.69
N SER A 25 1.88 12.04 -7.33
CA SER A 25 1.16 11.15 -8.23
C SER A 25 1.66 9.74 -8.04
N ALA A 26 0.76 8.76 -8.09
CA ALA A 26 1.08 7.35 -7.92
C ALA A 26 0.32 6.49 -8.92
N LEU A 27 0.96 5.37 -9.27
CA LEU A 27 0.39 4.31 -10.10
C LEU A 27 0.44 3.01 -9.29
N PHE A 28 -0.72 2.42 -9.06
CA PHE A 28 -0.86 1.09 -8.48
C PHE A 28 -1.21 0.09 -9.56
N VAL A 29 -0.64 -1.10 -9.47
CA VAL A 29 -0.95 -2.22 -10.36
C VAL A 29 -1.66 -3.31 -9.56
N GLN A 30 -2.90 -3.59 -9.93
CA GLN A 30 -3.66 -4.71 -9.40
C GLN A 30 -3.17 -6.01 -10.03
N VAL A 31 -2.67 -6.89 -9.17
CA VAL A 31 -2.18 -8.21 -9.54
C VAL A 31 -2.96 -9.25 -8.74
N PRO A 32 -3.57 -10.26 -9.39
CA PRO A 32 -4.24 -11.35 -8.69
C PRO A 32 -3.27 -12.12 -7.78
N ILE A 33 -3.75 -12.59 -6.63
CA ILE A 33 -2.91 -13.25 -5.62
C ILE A 33 -2.25 -14.53 -6.17
N GLU A 34 -2.89 -15.19 -7.12
CA GLU A 34 -2.44 -16.41 -7.78
C GLU A 34 -1.10 -16.22 -8.51
N HIS A 35 -0.83 -14.99 -8.99
CA HIS A 35 0.45 -14.67 -9.61
C HIS A 35 1.61 -14.86 -8.63
N PHE A 36 1.46 -14.39 -7.39
CA PHE A 36 2.49 -14.51 -6.37
C PHE A 36 2.63 -15.95 -5.90
N MET A 37 1.54 -16.69 -5.74
CA MET A 37 1.60 -18.10 -5.36
C MET A 37 2.35 -18.96 -6.39
N LYS A 38 2.23 -18.61 -7.68
CA LYS A 38 2.84 -19.38 -8.77
C LYS A 38 4.28 -18.98 -9.10
N PHE A 39 4.60 -17.69 -9.01
CA PHE A 39 5.87 -17.14 -9.51
C PHE A 39 6.71 -16.42 -8.45
N GLY A 40 6.18 -16.28 -7.23
CA GLY A 40 6.88 -15.61 -6.15
C GLY A 40 8.01 -16.46 -5.56
N ASN A 41 8.89 -15.81 -4.79
CA ASN A 41 9.89 -16.51 -4.00
C ASN A 41 9.20 -17.35 -2.93
N LYS A 42 9.43 -18.66 -2.95
CA LYS A 42 8.83 -19.62 -2.01
C LYS A 42 9.04 -19.25 -0.55
N GLU A 43 10.24 -18.82 -0.16
CA GLU A 43 10.54 -18.46 1.23
C GLU A 43 9.67 -17.29 1.71
N GLN A 44 9.54 -16.26 0.88
CA GLN A 44 8.72 -15.08 1.18
C GLN A 44 7.22 -15.42 1.22
N ILE A 45 6.77 -16.35 0.37
CA ILE A 45 5.39 -16.86 0.40
C ILE A 45 5.13 -17.59 1.71
N ASP A 46 6.03 -18.49 2.11
CA ASP A 46 5.88 -19.27 3.35
C ASP A 46 5.86 -18.35 4.59
N ILE A 47 6.72 -17.32 4.62
CA ILE A 47 6.69 -16.28 5.66
C ILE A 47 5.35 -15.54 5.65
N ALA A 48 4.87 -15.08 4.48
CA ALA A 48 3.61 -14.36 4.39
C ALA A 48 2.40 -15.20 4.82
N ILE A 49 2.43 -16.52 4.57
CA ILE A 49 1.41 -17.46 5.06
C ILE A 49 1.48 -17.60 6.58
N ALA A 50 2.68 -17.77 7.14
CA ALA A 50 2.88 -17.88 8.59
C ALA A 50 2.45 -16.59 9.32
N ASP A 51 2.83 -15.42 8.80
CA ASP A 51 2.40 -14.10 9.28
C ASP A 51 0.88 -13.98 9.27
N ARG A 52 0.23 -14.43 8.19
CA ARG A 52 -1.24 -14.38 8.14
C ARG A 52 -1.87 -15.30 9.18
N ALA A 53 -1.32 -16.50 9.39
CA ALA A 53 -1.80 -17.45 10.39
C ALA A 53 -1.61 -16.93 11.83
N SER A 54 -0.59 -16.10 12.08
CA SER A 54 -0.29 -15.51 13.39
C SER A 54 -1.05 -14.21 13.69
N GLY A 55 -2.00 -13.80 12.83
CA GLY A 55 -2.83 -12.60 13.05
C GLY A 55 -2.55 -11.43 12.09
N GLY A 56 -1.68 -11.66 11.10
CA GLY A 56 -1.26 -10.66 10.12
C GLY A 56 0.20 -10.27 10.30
N PRO A 57 0.72 -9.42 9.39
CA PRO A 57 2.14 -9.10 9.36
C PRO A 57 2.65 -8.55 10.69
N SER A 58 3.83 -9.00 11.13
CA SER A 58 4.44 -8.61 12.41
C SER A 58 4.67 -7.10 12.55
N TRP A 59 4.81 -6.36 11.45
CA TRP A 59 4.88 -4.89 11.43
C TRP A 59 3.57 -4.20 11.81
N ARG A 60 2.42 -4.91 11.88
CA ARG A 60 1.18 -4.39 12.47
C ARG A 60 1.23 -4.32 14.00
N THR A 61 2.12 -5.08 14.63
CA THR A 61 2.20 -5.20 16.09
C THR A 61 3.06 -4.08 16.72
N GLY A 62 3.76 -3.30 15.91
CA GLY A 62 4.40 -2.04 16.31
C GLY A 62 3.54 -0.87 15.88
N GLY A 63 3.15 -0.01 16.82
CA GLY A 63 2.29 1.17 16.59
C GLY A 63 2.94 2.22 15.68
N HIS A 64 3.07 1.92 14.40
CA HIS A 64 3.21 2.94 13.38
C HIS A 64 1.79 3.41 13.07
N GLU A 65 1.51 4.69 13.35
CA GLU A 65 0.32 5.35 12.85
C GLU A 65 0.26 5.08 11.34
N VAL A 66 -0.70 4.23 10.94
CA VAL A 66 -1.06 4.10 9.54
C VAL A 66 -1.66 5.45 9.20
N GLU A 67 -0.87 6.33 8.58
CA GLU A 67 -1.39 7.54 7.95
C GLU A 67 -2.35 7.08 6.86
N VAL A 68 -3.62 6.97 7.23
CA VAL A 68 -4.71 6.80 6.29
C VAL A 68 -4.78 8.11 5.53
N ASN A 69 -4.46 8.05 4.24
CA ASN A 69 -4.64 9.18 3.36
C ASN A 69 -6.14 9.58 3.45
N PRO A 70 -6.47 10.79 3.94
CA PRO A 70 -7.85 11.22 4.10
C PRO A 70 -8.63 11.23 2.77
#